data_AF-A0A9Y2JRK1-F1
#
_entry.id   AF-A0A9Y2JRK1-F1
#
_cell.length_a   1.000
_cell.length_b   1.000
_cell.length_c   1.000
_cell.angle_alpha   90.00
_cell.angle_beta   90.00
_cell.angle_gamma   90.00
#
_symmetry.space_group_name_H-M   'P 1'
#
loop_
_entity.id
_entity.type
_entity.pdbx_description
1 polymer ?
#
loop_
_entity_poly.entity_id
_entity_poly.type
_entity_poly.pdbx_seq_one_letter_code
_entity_poly.pdbx_strand_id
1 'polypeptide(L)'
;MTTESLPRTPAELGLPEFPVEAGPEDPAVHHVRAKLDREIRALLAYEVGTRSGADPEDLHQMRVALRRMRSVLKLSGGLVGDGAEPVRAELGWLGQSLGEVRDYDVLIEHLREVIADFEVRDQPAGHRLVSRFVAERAAAKRRLTRALSSARYSTLLREVSLLIRDQEAAAEVAEESHDLVAGLAKPHRKLTKAVRALPADPPDDDLHDLRIHGKKLRYAAELAQTSAKKKRSKRIKTLIRATRDFQTVLGDHQDAVVAAERMRTVLETADGEVGFVAGRIAERERVRRAEARAVWRESWAAVDAAAKALHA
;
A
#
# COMPACT_ATOMS: atom_id res chain seq x y z
N MET A 1 -15.43 19.79 -28.01
CA MET A 1 -14.43 18.70 -28.13
C MET A 1 -14.96 17.53 -27.32
N THR A 2 -15.18 16.42 -28.00
CA THR A 2 -15.88 15.21 -27.57
C THR A 2 -15.42 14.74 -26.20
N THR A 3 -16.34 14.76 -25.22
CA THR A 3 -16.20 14.05 -23.95
C THR A 3 -16.31 12.56 -24.26
N GLU A 4 -15.24 11.98 -24.78
CA GLU A 4 -15.12 10.53 -24.89
C GLU A 4 -15.35 9.99 -23.47
N SER A 5 -16.44 9.24 -23.29
CA SER A 5 -16.80 8.66 -22.00
C SER A 5 -15.66 7.75 -21.58
N LEU A 6 -14.84 8.22 -20.63
CA LEU A 6 -13.73 7.45 -20.10
C LEU A 6 -14.32 6.11 -19.59
N PRO A 7 -13.81 4.94 -19.98
CA PRO A 7 -14.35 3.66 -19.55
C PRO A 7 -14.30 3.58 -18.02
N ARG A 8 -15.45 3.36 -17.38
CA ARG A 8 -15.62 3.34 -15.91
C ARG A 8 -16.14 2.01 -15.38
N THR A 9 -16.51 1.09 -16.26
CA THR A 9 -17.04 -0.21 -15.87
C THR A 9 -16.13 -1.33 -16.36
N PRO A 10 -16.14 -2.50 -15.70
CA PRO A 10 -15.42 -3.67 -16.20
C PRO A 10 -15.78 -4.02 -17.66
N ALA A 11 -17.06 -3.92 -18.02
CA ALA A 11 -17.54 -4.21 -19.37
C ALA A 11 -16.94 -3.26 -20.43
N GLU A 12 -16.83 -1.96 -20.15
CA GLU A 12 -16.18 -1.00 -21.06
C GLU A 12 -14.69 -1.25 -21.23
N LEU A 13 -14.05 -1.95 -20.28
CA LEU A 13 -12.66 -2.41 -20.38
C LEU A 13 -12.54 -3.76 -21.10
N GLY A 14 -13.66 -4.34 -21.54
CA GLY A 14 -13.74 -5.67 -22.16
C GLY A 14 -13.51 -6.83 -21.18
N LEU A 15 -13.70 -6.59 -19.88
CA LEU A 15 -13.66 -7.64 -18.86
C LEU A 15 -15.01 -8.38 -18.81
N PRO A 16 -15.00 -9.67 -18.44
CA PRO A 16 -16.25 -10.44 -18.28
C PRO A 16 -17.15 -9.82 -17.20
N GLU A 17 -18.44 -10.17 -17.21
CA GLU A 17 -19.38 -9.69 -16.18
C GLU A 17 -18.92 -10.08 -14.77
N PHE A 18 -18.55 -11.35 -14.59
CA PHE A 18 -18.06 -11.89 -13.33
C PHE A 18 -16.53 -11.87 -13.24
N PRO A 19 -15.95 -11.72 -12.04
CA PRO A 19 -14.51 -11.80 -11.87
C PRO A 19 -13.93 -13.12 -12.37
N VAL A 20 -12.76 -13.07 -13.01
CA VAL A 20 -12.00 -14.25 -13.39
C VAL A 20 -11.64 -15.05 -12.13
N GLU A 21 -11.96 -16.34 -12.15
CA GLU A 21 -11.62 -17.28 -11.09
C GLU A 21 -10.41 -18.13 -11.48
N ALA A 22 -9.69 -18.60 -10.46
CA ALA A 22 -8.58 -19.52 -10.62
C ALA A 22 -8.67 -20.58 -9.53
N GLY A 23 -8.81 -21.84 -9.93
CA GLY A 23 -8.79 -23.01 -9.06
C GLY A 23 -7.39 -23.30 -8.53
N PRO A 24 -7.23 -24.02 -7.41
CA PRO A 24 -5.92 -24.24 -6.78
C PRO A 24 -4.88 -24.96 -7.64
N GLU A 25 -5.31 -25.71 -8.64
CA GLU A 25 -4.45 -26.48 -9.54
C GLU A 25 -4.25 -25.78 -10.90
N ASP A 26 -4.79 -24.57 -11.08
CA ASP A 26 -4.60 -23.79 -12.30
C ASP A 26 -3.16 -23.25 -12.41
N PRO A 27 -2.67 -22.96 -13.63
CA PRO A 27 -1.39 -22.31 -13.83
C PRO A 27 -1.26 -21.00 -13.05
N ALA A 28 -0.04 -20.68 -12.59
CA ALA A 28 0.23 -19.49 -11.80
C ALA A 28 -0.25 -18.18 -12.47
N VAL A 29 -0.18 -18.11 -13.81
CA VAL A 29 -0.69 -16.98 -14.61
C VAL A 29 -2.19 -16.75 -14.41
N HIS A 30 -3.00 -17.79 -14.25
CA HIS A 30 -4.44 -17.65 -13.98
C HIS A 30 -4.69 -16.99 -12.63
N HIS A 31 -3.95 -17.39 -11.59
CA HIS A 31 -4.05 -16.74 -10.28
C HIS A 31 -3.64 -15.26 -10.32
N VAL A 32 -2.63 -14.91 -11.11
CA VAL A 32 -2.21 -13.52 -11.33
C VAL A 32 -3.31 -12.72 -12.01
N ARG A 33 -3.86 -13.20 -13.14
CA ARG A 33 -4.96 -12.52 -13.86
C ARG A 33 -6.21 -12.38 -13.01
N ALA A 34 -6.61 -13.45 -12.31
CA ALA A 34 -7.74 -13.43 -11.38
C ALA A 34 -7.52 -12.40 -10.25
N LYS A 35 -6.28 -12.27 -9.75
CA LYS A 35 -5.96 -11.24 -8.76
C LYS A 35 -6.01 -9.84 -9.36
N LEU A 36 -5.44 -9.60 -10.54
CA LEU A 36 -5.50 -8.31 -11.22
C LEU A 36 -6.95 -7.88 -11.49
N ASP A 37 -7.80 -8.80 -11.97
CA ASP A 37 -9.21 -8.55 -12.24
C ASP A 37 -9.99 -8.17 -10.97
N ARG A 38 -9.78 -8.90 -9.87
CA ARG A 38 -10.39 -8.53 -8.57
C ARG A 38 -9.98 -7.13 -8.11
N GLU A 39 -8.70 -6.79 -8.23
CA GLU A 39 -8.22 -5.49 -7.74
C GLU A 39 -8.59 -4.33 -8.68
N ILE A 40 -8.64 -4.50 -10.01
CA ILE A 40 -9.13 -3.42 -10.90
C ILE A 40 -10.63 -3.17 -10.67
N ARG A 41 -11.43 -4.21 -10.45
CA ARG A 41 -12.86 -4.05 -10.08
C ARG A 41 -13.03 -3.32 -8.76
N ALA A 42 -12.24 -3.67 -7.74
CA ALA A 42 -12.24 -2.94 -6.48
C ALA A 42 -11.85 -1.47 -6.69
N LEU A 43 -10.81 -1.20 -7.49
CA LEU A 43 -10.39 0.17 -7.81
C LEU A 43 -11.53 0.98 -8.47
N LEU A 44 -12.24 0.39 -9.43
CA LEU A 44 -13.39 1.05 -10.10
C LEU A 44 -14.57 1.28 -9.14
N ALA A 45 -14.87 0.30 -8.28
CA ALA A 45 -15.96 0.40 -7.30
C ALA A 45 -15.79 1.58 -6.33
N TYR A 46 -14.55 1.84 -5.91
CA TYR A 46 -14.22 2.94 -4.99
C TYR A 46 -13.86 4.26 -5.69
N GLU A 47 -13.86 4.31 -7.03
CA GLU A 47 -13.47 5.52 -7.76
C GLU A 47 -14.45 6.68 -7.53
N VAL A 48 -15.75 6.41 -7.58
CA VAL A 48 -16.80 7.45 -7.45
C VAL A 48 -16.73 8.10 -6.06
N GLY A 49 -16.65 7.28 -5.02
CA GLY A 49 -16.50 7.73 -3.64
C GLY A 49 -15.17 8.43 -3.38
N THR A 50 -14.08 7.90 -3.97
CA THR A 50 -12.80 8.59 -3.98
C THR A 50 -12.94 9.96 -4.61
N ARG A 51 -13.56 10.12 -5.78
CA ARG A 51 -13.70 11.42 -6.47
C ARG A 51 -14.51 12.43 -5.65
N SER A 52 -15.66 12.01 -5.11
CA SER A 52 -16.52 12.88 -4.30
C SER A 52 -15.83 13.28 -2.98
N GLY A 53 -15.04 12.38 -2.41
CA GLY A 53 -14.43 12.57 -1.09
C GLY A 53 -15.45 12.48 0.04
N ALA A 54 -16.57 11.80 -0.18
CA ALA A 54 -17.62 11.62 0.81
C ALA A 54 -17.17 10.74 1.99
N ASP A 55 -16.46 9.66 1.70
CA ASP A 55 -15.88 8.76 2.69
C ASP A 55 -14.35 8.63 2.47
N PRO A 56 -13.50 8.95 3.46
CA PRO A 56 -12.06 8.69 3.39
C PRO A 56 -11.70 7.22 3.14
N GLU A 57 -12.59 6.29 3.50
CA GLU A 57 -12.38 4.85 3.31
C GLU A 57 -12.38 4.46 1.83
N ASP A 58 -13.15 5.13 0.97
CA ASP A 58 -13.13 4.88 -0.47
C ASP A 58 -11.72 5.12 -1.06
N LEU A 59 -11.08 6.23 -0.65
CA LEU A 59 -9.71 6.54 -1.05
C LEU A 59 -8.72 5.50 -0.50
N HIS A 60 -8.92 5.05 0.74
CA HIS A 60 -8.11 4.00 1.34
C HIS A 60 -8.21 2.70 0.53
N GLN A 61 -9.42 2.24 0.21
CA GLN A 61 -9.64 0.99 -0.52
C GLN A 61 -9.17 1.07 -1.97
N MET A 62 -9.38 2.19 -2.67
CA MET A 62 -8.84 2.41 -4.01
C MET A 62 -7.31 2.31 -4.01
N ARG A 63 -6.64 2.86 -2.99
CA ARG A 63 -5.19 2.70 -2.80
C ARG A 63 -4.77 1.27 -2.50
N VAL A 64 -5.52 0.56 -1.68
CA VAL A 64 -5.25 -0.84 -1.34
C VAL A 64 -5.25 -1.67 -2.63
N ALA A 65 -6.27 -1.51 -3.46
CA ALA A 65 -6.42 -2.18 -4.75
C ALA A 65 -5.23 -1.91 -5.68
N LEU A 66 -4.91 -0.63 -5.90
CA LEU A 66 -3.77 -0.22 -6.73
C LEU A 66 -2.44 -0.80 -6.23
N ARG A 67 -2.18 -0.74 -4.91
CA ARG A 67 -0.94 -1.25 -4.32
C ARG A 67 -0.83 -2.77 -4.46
N ARG A 68 -1.95 -3.49 -4.35
CA ARG A 68 -1.99 -4.94 -4.58
C ARG A 68 -1.69 -5.28 -6.03
N MET A 69 -2.29 -4.58 -7.00
CA MET A 69 -1.94 -4.75 -8.43
C MET A 69 -0.45 -4.53 -8.68
N ARG A 70 0.12 -3.41 -8.19
CA ARG A 70 1.56 -3.13 -8.32
C ARG A 70 2.44 -4.24 -7.76
N SER A 71 2.01 -4.80 -6.63
CA SER A 71 2.77 -5.82 -5.93
C SER A 71 2.72 -7.17 -6.64
N VAL A 72 1.54 -7.53 -7.17
CA VAL A 72 1.36 -8.71 -8.01
C VAL A 72 2.24 -8.60 -9.26
N LEU A 73 2.15 -7.50 -10.02
CA LEU A 73 2.99 -7.30 -11.21
C LEU A 73 4.49 -7.27 -10.88
N LYS A 74 4.88 -6.77 -9.71
CA LYS A 74 6.29 -6.80 -9.28
C LYS A 74 6.80 -8.23 -9.02
N LEU A 75 5.95 -9.09 -8.49
CA LEU A 75 6.33 -10.44 -8.07
C LEU A 75 6.23 -11.45 -9.21
N SER A 76 5.22 -11.29 -10.06
CA SER A 76 4.81 -12.26 -11.07
C SER A 76 4.45 -11.62 -12.40
N GLY A 77 4.91 -10.40 -12.67
CA GLY A 77 4.67 -9.69 -13.94
C GLY A 77 5.18 -10.44 -15.16
N GLY A 78 6.30 -11.17 -15.04
CA GLY A 78 6.82 -12.01 -16.12
C GLY A 78 5.86 -13.13 -16.57
N LEU A 79 4.86 -13.47 -15.76
CA LEU A 79 3.84 -14.46 -16.12
C LEU A 79 2.73 -13.89 -17.01
N VAL A 80 2.59 -12.57 -17.09
CA VAL A 80 1.54 -11.88 -17.86
C VAL A 80 2.12 -11.03 -19.00
N GLY A 81 3.37 -11.30 -19.39
CA GLY A 81 4.03 -10.68 -20.53
C GLY A 81 4.74 -9.35 -20.26
N ASP A 82 5.42 -8.84 -21.27
CA ASP A 82 6.30 -7.66 -21.20
C ASP A 82 5.56 -6.35 -20.86
N GLY A 83 4.24 -6.30 -21.11
CA GLY A 83 3.38 -5.17 -20.73
C GLY A 83 3.27 -4.95 -19.22
N ALA A 84 3.66 -5.93 -18.38
CA ALA A 84 3.54 -5.85 -16.94
C ALA A 84 4.34 -4.70 -16.31
N GLU A 85 5.57 -4.46 -16.79
CA GLU A 85 6.47 -3.46 -16.22
C GLU A 85 6.00 -2.02 -16.49
N PRO A 86 5.65 -1.64 -17.75
CA PRO A 86 5.02 -0.36 -18.05
C PRO A 86 3.76 -0.11 -17.21
N VAL A 87 2.86 -1.09 -17.12
CA VAL A 87 1.64 -0.97 -16.30
C VAL A 87 1.96 -0.78 -14.82
N ARG A 88 2.96 -1.50 -14.29
CA ARG A 88 3.38 -1.33 -12.89
C ARG A 88 3.93 0.07 -12.61
N ALA A 89 4.62 0.68 -13.57
CA ALA A 89 5.12 2.04 -13.47
C ALA A 89 3.97 3.07 -13.47
N GLU A 90 2.99 2.89 -14.35
CA GLU A 90 1.80 3.75 -14.45
C GLU A 90 0.89 3.66 -13.22
N LEU A 91 0.67 2.45 -12.69
CA LEU A 91 0.06 2.28 -11.36
C LEU A 91 0.88 3.02 -10.30
N GLY A 92 2.20 3.16 -10.47
CA GLY A 92 3.05 3.92 -9.58
C GLY A 92 2.78 5.40 -9.57
N TRP A 93 2.61 5.99 -10.74
CA TRP A 93 2.19 7.37 -10.90
C TRP A 93 0.84 7.65 -10.22
N LEU A 94 -0.19 6.84 -10.49
CA LEU A 94 -1.49 7.02 -9.85
C LEU A 94 -1.41 6.79 -8.33
N GLY A 95 -0.60 5.82 -7.91
CA GLY A 95 -0.34 5.53 -6.50
C GLY A 95 0.31 6.69 -5.74
N GLN A 96 1.13 7.53 -6.38
CA GLN A 96 1.68 8.75 -5.78
C GLN A 96 0.59 9.82 -5.59
N SER A 97 -0.32 9.96 -6.56
CA SER A 97 -1.41 10.96 -6.47
C SER A 97 -2.42 10.61 -5.38
N LEU A 98 -2.82 9.34 -5.27
CA LEU A 98 -3.62 8.85 -4.14
C LEU A 98 -2.81 8.86 -2.83
N GLY A 99 -1.51 8.58 -2.98
CA GLY A 99 -0.40 8.78 -2.02
C GLY A 99 -0.61 10.00 -1.15
N GLU A 100 -0.49 11.12 -1.82
CA GLU A 100 -0.44 12.42 -1.21
C GLU A 100 -1.69 12.77 -0.39
N VAL A 101 -2.89 12.46 -0.89
CA VAL A 101 -4.14 12.80 -0.19
C VAL A 101 -4.31 11.99 1.11
N ARG A 102 -4.07 10.68 1.08
CA ARG A 102 -4.19 9.84 2.29
C ARG A 102 -3.16 10.23 3.35
N ASP A 103 -1.96 10.62 2.93
CA ASP A 103 -0.91 10.98 3.88
C ASP A 103 -1.34 12.22 4.68
N TYR A 104 -2.06 13.15 4.06
CA TYR A 104 -2.73 14.23 4.78
C TYR A 104 -3.95 13.77 5.60
N ASP A 105 -4.77 12.84 5.11
CA ASP A 105 -5.88 12.28 5.91
C ASP A 105 -5.39 11.73 7.25
N VAL A 106 -4.39 10.85 7.19
CA VAL A 106 -3.79 10.20 8.37
C VAL A 106 -3.14 11.24 9.28
N LEU A 107 -2.39 12.20 8.72
CA LEU A 107 -1.78 13.26 9.52
C LEU A 107 -2.84 14.12 10.22
N ILE A 108 -3.89 14.56 9.52
CA ILE A 108 -4.93 15.43 10.09
C ILE A 108 -5.71 14.70 11.18
N GLU A 109 -6.07 13.44 10.95
CA GLU A 109 -6.73 12.57 11.94
C GLU A 109 -5.86 12.46 13.19
N HIS A 110 -4.60 12.06 13.03
CA HIS A 110 -3.64 11.92 14.12
C HIS A 110 -3.41 13.23 14.89
N LEU A 111 -3.23 14.35 14.20
CA LEU A 111 -3.02 15.66 14.84
C LEU A 111 -4.24 16.06 15.68
N ARG A 112 -5.46 15.83 15.19
CA ARG A 112 -6.69 16.14 15.95
C ARG A 112 -6.77 15.33 17.23
N GLU A 113 -6.45 14.04 17.19
CA GLU A 113 -6.39 13.18 18.38
C GLU A 113 -5.36 13.71 19.39
N VAL A 114 -4.13 13.99 18.94
CA VAL A 114 -3.06 14.51 19.80
C VAL A 114 -3.43 15.85 20.45
N ILE A 115 -4.05 16.76 19.67
CA ILE A 115 -4.44 18.10 20.15
C ILE A 115 -5.59 18.01 21.15
N ALA A 116 -6.51 17.05 21.02
CA ALA A 116 -7.61 16.87 21.97
C ALA A 116 -7.10 16.61 23.41
N ASP A 117 -5.92 16.01 23.54
CA ASP A 117 -5.25 15.74 24.81
C ASP A 117 -4.43 16.92 25.35
N PHE A 118 -4.38 18.06 24.65
CA PHE A 118 -3.70 19.25 25.13
C PHE A 118 -4.59 20.08 26.05
N GLU A 119 -3.93 20.92 26.86
CA GLU A 119 -4.62 21.90 27.69
C GLU A 119 -5.49 22.81 26.81
N VAL A 120 -6.67 23.18 27.31
CA VAL A 120 -7.67 23.96 26.55
C VAL A 120 -7.09 25.26 25.97
N ARG A 121 -6.11 25.88 26.65
CA ARG A 121 -5.43 27.09 26.18
C ARG A 121 -4.56 26.88 24.92
N ASP A 122 -4.05 25.66 24.69
CA ASP A 122 -3.15 25.34 23.57
C ASP A 122 -3.91 24.80 22.35
N GLN A 123 -5.13 24.28 22.55
CA GLN A 123 -5.95 23.70 21.47
C GLN A 123 -6.23 24.67 20.31
N PRO A 124 -6.52 25.98 20.52
CA PRO A 124 -6.74 26.92 19.42
C PRO A 124 -5.55 27.01 18.45
N ALA A 125 -4.32 27.06 18.96
CA ALA A 125 -3.12 27.07 18.12
C ALA A 125 -2.95 25.73 17.37
N GLY A 126 -3.28 24.60 18.02
CA GLY A 126 -3.37 23.29 17.35
C GLY A 126 -4.40 23.25 16.21
N HIS A 127 -5.57 23.86 16.39
CA HIS A 127 -6.56 23.93 15.32
C HIS A 127 -6.10 24.80 14.13
N ARG A 128 -5.34 25.88 14.38
CA ARG A 128 -4.70 26.65 13.31
C ARG A 128 -3.68 25.80 12.54
N LEU A 129 -2.87 25.02 13.25
CA LEU A 129 -1.94 24.07 12.65
C LEU A 129 -2.64 23.04 11.76
N VAL A 130 -3.72 22.42 12.25
CA VAL A 130 -4.52 21.46 11.46
C VAL A 130 -5.12 22.12 10.21
N SER A 131 -5.60 23.36 10.33
CA SER A 131 -6.19 24.12 9.22
C SER A 131 -5.21 24.31 8.05
N ARG A 132 -3.91 24.48 8.33
CA ARG A 132 -2.86 24.51 7.30
C ARG A 132 -2.83 23.21 6.50
N PHE A 133 -2.77 22.06 7.18
CA PHE A 133 -2.74 20.75 6.51
C PHE A 133 -4.05 20.42 5.78
N VAL A 134 -5.19 20.89 6.27
CA VAL A 134 -6.47 20.79 5.55
C VAL A 134 -6.42 21.53 4.20
N ALA A 135 -5.81 22.71 4.14
CA ALA A 135 -5.64 23.45 2.90
C ALA A 135 -4.68 22.73 1.91
N GLU A 136 -3.57 22.17 2.42
CA GLU A 136 -2.63 21.37 1.62
C GLU A 136 -3.28 20.09 1.08
N ARG A 137 -4.06 19.40 1.92
CA ARG A 137 -4.88 18.26 1.51
C ARG A 137 -5.84 18.63 0.39
N ALA A 138 -6.52 19.77 0.48
CA ALA A 138 -7.42 20.23 -0.57
C ALA A 138 -6.68 20.46 -1.90
N ALA A 139 -5.44 20.95 -1.87
CA ALA A 139 -4.60 21.07 -3.06
C ALA A 139 -4.20 19.70 -3.65
N ALA A 140 -3.79 18.75 -2.81
CA ALA A 140 -3.51 17.37 -3.21
C ALA A 140 -4.76 16.72 -3.84
N LYS A 141 -5.93 16.96 -3.23
CA LYS A 141 -7.21 16.45 -3.73
C LYS A 141 -7.52 16.96 -5.14
N ARG A 142 -7.29 18.25 -5.41
CA ARG A 142 -7.43 18.82 -6.77
C ARG A 142 -6.49 18.17 -7.78
N ARG A 143 -5.25 17.85 -7.39
CA ARG A 143 -4.30 17.11 -8.25
C ARG A 143 -4.81 15.70 -8.54
N LEU A 144 -5.26 14.97 -7.52
CA LEU A 144 -5.84 13.63 -7.67
C LEU A 144 -7.04 13.64 -8.62
N THR A 145 -7.97 14.60 -8.46
CA THR A 145 -9.14 14.71 -9.34
C THR A 145 -8.73 14.92 -10.80
N ARG A 146 -7.71 15.74 -11.07
CA ARG A 146 -7.16 15.90 -12.42
C ARG A 146 -6.51 14.62 -12.95
N ALA A 147 -5.76 13.91 -12.12
CA ALA A 147 -5.14 12.63 -12.49
C ALA A 147 -6.20 11.60 -12.89
N LEU A 148 -7.27 11.45 -12.08
CA LEU A 148 -8.37 10.54 -12.37
C LEU A 148 -9.17 10.96 -13.61
N SER A 149 -9.22 12.24 -13.97
CA SER A 149 -9.92 12.71 -15.17
C SER A 149 -9.03 12.73 -16.43
N SER A 150 -7.80 12.21 -16.35
CA SER A 150 -6.85 12.28 -17.46
C SER A 150 -6.95 11.08 -18.42
N ALA A 151 -6.63 11.30 -19.70
CA ALA A 151 -6.48 10.22 -20.68
C ALA A 151 -5.41 9.19 -20.27
N ARG A 152 -4.42 9.61 -19.47
CA ARG A 152 -3.40 8.74 -18.88
C ARG A 152 -4.02 7.69 -17.96
N TYR A 153 -4.97 8.09 -17.11
CA TYR A 153 -5.68 7.14 -16.23
C TYR A 153 -6.52 6.13 -17.04
N SER A 154 -7.26 6.59 -18.05
CA SER A 154 -8.04 5.68 -18.89
C SER A 154 -7.18 4.75 -19.73
N THR A 155 -6.00 5.20 -20.16
CA THR A 155 -5.02 4.32 -20.81
C THR A 155 -4.50 3.28 -19.83
N LEU A 156 -4.12 3.68 -18.61
CA LEU A 156 -3.74 2.73 -17.56
C LEU A 156 -4.81 1.65 -17.30
N LEU A 157 -6.10 2.02 -17.19
CA LEU A 157 -7.18 1.04 -16.99
C LEU A 157 -7.28 0.03 -18.14
N ARG A 158 -7.14 0.50 -19.39
CA ARG A 158 -7.13 -0.37 -20.58
C ARG A 158 -5.90 -1.29 -20.60
N GLU A 159 -4.71 -0.78 -20.31
CA GLU A 159 -3.50 -1.61 -20.28
C GLU A 159 -3.58 -2.69 -19.19
N VAL A 160 -4.14 -2.37 -18.02
CA VAL A 160 -4.41 -3.40 -16.99
C VAL A 160 -5.40 -4.45 -17.51
N SER A 161 -6.46 -4.05 -18.23
CA SER A 161 -7.43 -5.01 -18.77
C SER A 161 -6.84 -5.90 -19.87
N LEU A 162 -5.91 -5.40 -20.67
CA LEU A 162 -5.16 -6.20 -21.64
C LEU A 162 -4.35 -7.30 -20.95
N LEU A 163 -3.64 -7.00 -19.86
CA LEU A 163 -2.90 -8.02 -19.09
C LEU A 163 -3.81 -9.11 -18.50
N ILE A 164 -5.07 -8.79 -18.22
CA ILE A 164 -6.07 -9.74 -17.70
C ILE A 164 -6.63 -10.61 -18.84
N ARG A 165 -6.86 -10.03 -20.02
CA ARG A 165 -7.58 -10.65 -21.14
C ARG A 165 -6.68 -11.46 -22.07
N ASP A 166 -5.42 -11.10 -22.20
CA ASP A 166 -4.49 -11.76 -23.11
C ASP A 166 -4.32 -13.22 -22.69
N GLN A 167 -4.96 -14.15 -23.40
CA GLN A 167 -4.88 -15.60 -23.14
C GLN A 167 -3.76 -16.27 -23.94
N GLU A 168 -3.25 -15.64 -25.00
CA GLU A 168 -2.25 -16.23 -25.90
C GLU A 168 -0.89 -16.35 -25.19
N ALA A 169 -0.51 -15.35 -24.38
CA ALA A 169 0.70 -15.43 -23.55
C ALA A 169 0.68 -16.55 -22.49
N ALA A 170 -0.49 -17.10 -22.14
CA ALA A 170 -0.55 -18.23 -21.21
C ALA A 170 -0.22 -19.58 -21.86
N ALA A 171 -0.30 -19.70 -23.19
CA ALA A 171 0.01 -20.95 -23.89
C ALA A 171 1.53 -21.22 -23.97
N GLU A 172 2.36 -20.17 -24.06
CA GLU A 172 3.83 -20.30 -24.13
C GLU A 172 4.51 -20.40 -22.76
N VAL A 173 3.94 -19.80 -21.70
CA VAL A 173 4.50 -19.83 -20.33
C VAL A 173 4.09 -21.11 -19.56
N ALA A 174 3.19 -21.92 -20.12
CA ALA A 174 2.58 -23.09 -19.48
C ALA A 174 3.56 -24.23 -19.11
N GLU A 175 4.80 -24.24 -19.60
CA GLU A 175 5.78 -25.29 -19.27
C GLU A 175 6.47 -25.12 -17.90
N GLU A 176 6.46 -23.94 -17.29
CA GLU A 176 6.98 -23.76 -15.92
C GLU A 176 5.83 -23.56 -14.93
N SER A 177 5.36 -24.66 -14.33
CA SER A 177 4.51 -24.60 -13.15
C SER A 177 5.24 -23.91 -12.01
N HIS A 178 5.08 -22.59 -11.90
CA HIS A 178 5.65 -21.82 -10.80
C HIS A 178 4.87 -22.09 -9.52
N ASP A 179 5.46 -22.88 -8.62
CA ASP A 179 4.97 -23.04 -7.26
C ASP A 179 5.03 -21.69 -6.51
N LEU A 180 3.88 -21.00 -6.45
CA LEU A 180 3.72 -19.73 -5.77
C LEU A 180 4.09 -19.81 -4.27
N VAL A 181 3.93 -20.97 -3.64
CA VAL A 181 4.33 -21.17 -2.24
C VAL A 181 5.84 -21.28 -2.11
N ALA A 182 6.51 -22.03 -2.99
CA ALA A 182 7.97 -22.04 -3.06
C ALA A 182 8.53 -20.63 -3.35
N GLY A 183 7.79 -19.84 -4.13
CA GLY A 183 8.06 -18.43 -4.41
C GLY A 183 8.19 -17.54 -3.16
N LEU A 184 7.67 -17.95 -1.99
CA LEU A 184 7.79 -17.21 -0.73
C LEU A 184 9.21 -17.21 -0.14
N ALA A 185 10.05 -18.18 -0.50
CA ALA A 185 11.42 -18.29 0.02
C ALA A 185 12.28 -17.07 -0.36
N LYS A 186 12.14 -16.56 -1.60
CA LYS A 186 12.90 -15.40 -2.09
C LYS A 186 12.59 -14.10 -1.33
N PRO A 187 11.32 -13.63 -1.19
CA PRO A 187 11.00 -12.44 -0.42
C PRO A 187 11.30 -12.60 1.08
N HIS A 188 11.09 -13.79 1.67
CA HIS A 188 11.48 -14.06 3.06
C HIS A 188 12.99 -13.93 3.24
N ARG A 189 13.80 -14.60 2.41
CA ARG A 189 15.27 -14.49 2.44
C ARG A 189 15.76 -13.06 2.28
N LYS A 190 15.14 -12.26 1.40
CA LYS A 190 15.49 -10.84 1.23
C LYS A 190 15.21 -10.04 2.50
N LEU A 191 14.06 -10.26 3.15
CA LEU A 191 13.73 -9.62 4.42
C LEU A 191 14.69 -10.06 5.54
N THR A 192 14.97 -11.36 5.67
CA THR A 192 15.94 -11.88 6.65
C THR A 192 17.34 -11.28 6.43
N LYS A 193 17.80 -11.19 5.18
CA LYS A 193 19.09 -10.58 4.86
C LYS A 193 19.14 -9.11 5.24
N ALA A 194 18.07 -8.36 4.94
CA ALA A 194 17.97 -6.95 5.31
C ALA A 194 18.02 -6.77 6.84
N VAL A 195 17.24 -7.56 7.59
CA VAL A 195 17.26 -7.50 9.07
C VAL A 195 18.63 -7.82 9.65
N ARG A 196 19.33 -8.83 9.10
CA ARG A 196 20.68 -9.23 9.57
C ARG A 196 21.76 -8.20 9.25
N ALA A 197 21.55 -7.36 8.23
CA ALA A 197 22.50 -6.32 7.85
C ALA A 197 22.38 -5.07 8.75
N LEU A 198 21.31 -4.95 9.54
CA LEU A 198 21.09 -3.78 10.38
C LEU A 198 21.99 -3.78 11.62
N PRO A 199 22.49 -2.59 12.02
CA PRO A 199 23.17 -2.45 13.29
C PRO A 199 22.21 -2.63 14.48
N ALA A 200 22.76 -2.56 15.70
CA ALA A 200 21.96 -2.65 16.92
C ALA A 200 20.88 -1.55 16.97
N ASP A 201 21.27 -0.31 16.64
CA ASP A 201 20.40 0.84 16.48
C ASP A 201 20.33 1.28 15.00
N PRO A 202 19.38 0.76 14.21
CA PRO A 202 19.28 1.08 12.79
C PRO A 202 18.84 2.54 12.54
N PRO A 203 19.31 3.18 11.47
CA PRO A 203 18.71 4.40 10.92
C PRO A 203 17.21 4.25 10.63
N ASP A 204 16.48 5.36 10.60
CA ASP A 204 15.03 5.33 10.34
C ASP A 204 14.70 4.87 8.92
N ASP A 205 15.52 5.25 7.93
CA ASP A 205 15.36 4.83 6.53
C ASP A 205 15.53 3.31 6.36
N ASP A 206 16.42 2.70 7.13
CA ASP A 206 16.63 1.25 7.13
C ASP A 206 15.39 0.50 7.65
N LEU A 207 14.73 1.04 8.69
CA LEU A 207 13.46 0.50 9.19
C LEU A 207 12.31 0.71 8.18
N HIS A 208 12.31 1.84 7.47
CA HIS A 208 11.38 2.06 6.37
C HIS A 208 11.55 1.01 5.25
N ASP A 209 12.79 0.70 4.88
CA ASP A 209 13.10 -0.32 3.88
C ASP A 209 12.68 -1.73 4.33
N LEU A 210 12.85 -2.06 5.61
CA LEU A 210 12.30 -3.31 6.17
C LEU A 210 10.79 -3.40 6.02
N ARG A 211 10.05 -2.31 6.25
CA ARG A 211 8.59 -2.26 6.06
C ARG A 211 8.23 -2.56 4.61
N ILE A 212 9.00 -2.04 3.65
CA ILE A 212 8.83 -2.34 2.22
C ILE A 212 9.06 -3.84 1.94
N HIS A 213 10.10 -4.44 2.53
CA HIS A 213 10.34 -5.88 2.42
C HIS A 213 9.22 -6.73 3.04
N GLY A 214 8.72 -6.34 4.22
CA GLY A 214 7.55 -6.95 4.85
C GLY A 214 6.31 -6.89 3.96
N LYS A 215 6.05 -5.74 3.31
CA LYS A 215 4.94 -5.58 2.34
C LYS A 215 5.06 -6.56 1.19
N LYS A 216 6.24 -6.69 0.59
CA LYS A 216 6.51 -7.65 -0.50
C LYS A 216 6.23 -9.08 -0.06
N LEU A 217 6.69 -9.49 1.13
CA LEU A 217 6.43 -10.83 1.65
C LEU A 217 4.94 -11.08 1.90
N ARG A 218 4.23 -10.12 2.50
CA ARG A 218 2.78 -10.24 2.73
C ARG A 218 2.01 -10.41 1.43
N TYR A 219 2.29 -9.61 0.40
CA TYR A 219 1.58 -9.71 -0.87
C TYR A 219 1.91 -11.00 -1.63
N ALA A 220 3.15 -11.48 -1.56
CA ALA A 220 3.50 -12.80 -2.08
C ALA A 220 2.71 -13.89 -1.34
N ALA A 221 2.59 -13.80 -0.01
CA ALA A 221 1.82 -14.74 0.79
C ALA A 221 0.31 -14.69 0.49
N GLU A 222 -0.27 -13.50 0.29
CA GLU A 222 -1.66 -13.33 -0.12
C GLU A 222 -1.94 -13.99 -1.49
N LEU A 223 -1.00 -13.90 -2.43
CA LEU A 223 -1.10 -14.57 -3.74
C LEU A 223 -0.91 -16.09 -3.60
N ALA A 224 0.14 -16.54 -2.91
CA ALA A 224 0.41 -17.97 -2.70
C ALA A 224 -0.72 -18.68 -1.93
N GLN A 225 -1.48 -17.95 -1.11
CA GLN A 225 -2.63 -18.52 -0.42
C GLN A 225 -3.71 -19.03 -1.38
N THR A 226 -3.88 -18.43 -2.57
CA THR A 226 -4.95 -18.80 -3.51
C THR A 226 -4.69 -20.13 -4.21
N SER A 227 -3.42 -20.54 -4.34
CA SER A 227 -3.04 -21.83 -4.92
C SER A 227 -2.72 -22.89 -3.85
N ALA A 228 -2.76 -22.54 -2.56
CA ALA A 228 -2.33 -23.44 -1.50
C ALA A 228 -3.42 -24.40 -1.02
N LYS A 229 -3.07 -25.70 -0.92
CA LYS A 229 -3.89 -26.72 -0.26
C LYS A 229 -4.22 -26.35 1.20
N LYS A 230 -5.37 -26.81 1.73
CA LYS A 230 -5.96 -26.42 3.02
C LYS A 230 -4.97 -26.28 4.20
N LYS A 231 -4.12 -27.29 4.45
CA LYS A 231 -3.12 -27.27 5.54
C LYS A 231 -2.10 -26.15 5.36
N ARG A 232 -1.58 -25.99 4.15
CA ARG A 232 -0.57 -24.99 3.77
C ARG A 232 -1.18 -23.59 3.76
N SER A 233 -2.42 -23.45 3.28
CA SER A 233 -3.20 -22.21 3.37
C SER A 233 -3.33 -21.68 4.80
N LYS A 234 -3.58 -22.56 5.79
CA LYS A 234 -3.62 -22.16 7.22
C LYS A 234 -2.28 -21.57 7.71
N ARG A 235 -1.15 -22.16 7.31
CA ARG A 235 0.18 -21.65 7.67
C ARG A 235 0.48 -20.32 6.98
N ILE A 236 0.09 -20.18 5.71
CA ILE A 236 0.21 -18.92 4.97
C ILE A 236 -0.65 -17.82 5.63
N LYS A 237 -1.86 -18.13 6.14
CA LYS A 237 -2.66 -17.17 6.94
C LYS A 237 -1.90 -16.68 8.17
N THR A 238 -1.19 -17.56 8.87
CA THR A 238 -0.34 -17.18 10.00
C THR A 238 0.78 -16.23 9.57
N LEU A 239 1.46 -16.51 8.45
CA LEU A 239 2.48 -15.62 7.89
C LEU A 239 1.92 -14.24 7.49
N ILE A 240 0.75 -14.20 6.85
CA ILE A 240 0.07 -12.95 6.49
C ILE A 240 -0.25 -12.13 7.75
N ARG A 241 -0.72 -12.77 8.83
CA ARG A 241 -0.99 -12.10 10.09
C ARG A 241 0.31 -11.54 10.70
N ALA A 242 1.34 -12.36 10.86
CA ALA A 242 2.61 -11.92 11.44
C ALA A 242 3.24 -10.77 10.63
N THR A 243 3.19 -10.83 9.30
CA THR A 243 3.72 -9.76 8.44
C THR A 243 2.88 -8.48 8.50
N ARG A 244 1.58 -8.58 8.76
CA ARG A 244 0.73 -7.40 9.01
C ARG A 244 1.11 -6.75 10.33
N ASP A 245 1.26 -7.53 11.40
CA ASP A 245 1.56 -7.00 12.72
C ASP A 245 2.97 -6.36 12.74
N PHE A 246 3.96 -6.98 12.08
CA PHE A 246 5.27 -6.38 11.79
C PHE A 246 5.17 -5.06 10.99
N GLN A 247 4.28 -4.98 10.01
CA GLN A 247 4.05 -3.76 9.23
C GLN A 247 3.34 -2.66 10.01
N THR A 248 2.52 -3.01 11.01
CA THR A 248 1.89 -2.05 11.93
C THR A 248 2.98 -1.37 12.74
N VAL A 249 3.84 -2.13 13.41
CA VAL A 249 4.95 -1.58 14.22
C VAL A 249 5.86 -0.66 13.39
N LEU A 250 6.33 -1.11 12.22
CA LEU A 250 7.17 -0.26 11.36
C LEU A 250 6.37 0.86 10.67
N GLY A 251 5.05 0.73 10.60
CA GLY A 251 4.16 1.80 10.17
C GLY A 251 4.10 2.92 11.19
N ASP A 252 3.85 2.57 12.45
CA ASP A 252 3.80 3.51 13.58
C ASP A 252 5.12 4.25 13.75
N HIS A 253 6.25 3.53 13.63
CA HIS A 253 7.59 4.14 13.60
C HIS A 253 7.73 5.18 12.49
N GLN A 254 7.40 4.81 11.25
CA GLN A 254 7.54 5.71 10.10
C GLN A 254 6.60 6.92 10.21
N ASP A 255 5.34 6.70 10.60
CA ASP A 255 4.35 7.76 10.70
C ASP A 255 4.76 8.77 11.78
N ALA A 256 5.34 8.31 12.90
CA ALA A 256 5.92 9.16 13.92
C ALA A 256 7.13 9.96 13.41
N VAL A 257 8.05 9.35 12.67
CA VAL A 257 9.20 10.05 12.05
C VAL A 257 8.71 11.16 11.12
N VAL A 258 7.79 10.84 10.19
CA VAL A 258 7.26 11.79 9.22
C VAL A 258 6.47 12.91 9.90
N ALA A 259 5.67 12.60 10.92
CA ALA A 259 4.92 13.60 11.67
C ALA A 259 5.87 14.57 12.40
N ALA A 260 6.91 14.06 13.07
CA ALA A 260 7.90 14.89 13.75
C ALA A 260 8.64 15.82 12.78
N GLU A 261 9.02 15.33 11.59
CA GLU A 261 9.66 16.14 10.55
C GLU A 261 8.72 17.22 10.01
N ARG A 262 7.45 16.90 9.74
CA ARG A 262 6.46 17.89 9.31
C ARG A 262 6.26 18.99 10.35
N MET A 263 6.25 18.64 11.64
CA MET A 263 6.17 19.65 12.70
C MET A 263 7.40 20.57 12.69
N ARG A 264 8.61 20.04 12.43
CA ARG A 264 9.81 20.88 12.29
C ARG A 264 9.70 21.87 11.13
N THR A 265 9.23 21.44 9.97
CA THR A 265 9.02 22.36 8.82
C THR A 265 8.00 23.45 9.14
N VAL A 266 7.00 23.18 9.98
CA VAL A 266 6.04 24.20 10.41
C VAL A 266 6.73 25.30 11.23
N LEU A 267 7.71 24.95 12.08
CA LEU A 267 8.42 25.92 12.93
C LEU A 267 9.13 27.02 12.16
N GLU A 268 9.53 26.76 10.91
CA GLU A 268 10.22 27.74 10.06
C GLU A 268 9.35 28.96 9.72
N THR A 269 8.02 28.82 9.78
CA THR A 269 7.06 29.84 9.34
C THR A 269 5.97 30.13 10.36
N ALA A 270 6.01 29.53 11.55
CA ALA A 270 4.95 29.59 12.55
C ALA A 270 5.09 30.78 13.52
N ASP A 271 3.96 31.27 14.02
CA ASP A 271 3.94 32.13 15.21
C ASP A 271 4.35 31.36 16.48
N GLY A 272 4.61 32.06 17.58
CA GLY A 272 5.09 31.44 18.82
C GLY A 272 4.14 30.40 19.43
N GLU A 273 2.83 30.59 19.32
CA GLU A 273 1.84 29.65 19.89
C GLU A 273 1.78 28.37 19.05
N VAL A 274 1.70 28.50 17.72
CA VAL A 274 1.73 27.36 16.81
C VAL A 274 3.07 26.64 16.91
N GLY A 275 4.16 27.38 17.07
CA GLY A 275 5.49 26.84 17.27
C GLY A 275 5.60 26.00 18.55
N PHE A 276 5.05 26.50 19.66
CA PHE A 276 4.98 25.77 20.91
C PHE A 276 4.20 24.45 20.75
N VAL A 277 3.01 24.50 20.15
CA VAL A 277 2.17 23.32 19.90
C VAL A 277 2.87 22.31 18.99
N ALA A 278 3.44 22.76 17.87
CA ALA A 278 4.18 21.89 16.95
C ALA A 278 5.38 21.21 17.64
N GLY A 279 6.09 21.93 18.52
CA GLY A 279 7.16 21.39 19.34
C GLY A 279 6.68 20.28 20.29
N ARG A 280 5.54 20.47 20.97
CA ARG A 280 4.93 19.44 21.84
C ARG A 280 4.54 18.19 21.07
N ILE A 281 3.95 18.36 19.88
CA ILE A 281 3.60 17.24 19.00
C ILE A 281 4.86 16.49 18.58
N ALA A 282 5.89 17.20 18.10
CA ALA A 282 7.15 16.59 17.69
C ALA A 282 7.80 15.76 18.79
N GLU A 283 7.70 16.20 20.06
CA GLU A 283 8.21 15.42 21.19
C GLU A 283 7.39 14.15 21.45
N ARG A 284 6.06 14.21 21.40
CA ARG A 284 5.20 13.02 21.49
C ARG A 284 5.51 12.00 20.38
N GLU A 285 5.75 12.46 19.16
CA GLU A 285 6.14 11.59 18.06
C GLU A 285 7.50 10.92 18.28
N ARG A 286 8.46 11.59 18.94
CA ARG A 286 9.74 10.94 19.31
C ARG A 286 9.54 9.79 20.29
N VAL A 287 8.61 9.93 21.23
CA VAL A 287 8.26 8.86 22.17
C VAL A 287 7.64 7.68 21.41
N ARG A 288 6.63 7.92 20.55
CA ARG A 288 6.03 6.86 19.71
C ARG A 288 7.04 6.15 18.82
N ARG A 289 7.96 6.91 18.22
CA ARG A 289 9.08 6.38 17.43
C ARG A 289 9.95 5.43 18.28
N ALA A 290 10.27 5.81 19.52
CA ALA A 290 11.07 5.00 20.43
C ALA A 290 10.33 3.70 20.86
N GLU A 291 9.04 3.79 21.15
CA GLU A 291 8.19 2.64 21.49
C GLU A 291 8.15 1.62 20.34
N ALA A 292 7.90 2.08 19.11
CA ALA A 292 7.92 1.21 17.94
C ALA A 292 9.31 0.59 17.68
N ARG A 293 10.38 1.36 17.92
CA ARG A 293 11.77 0.87 17.85
C ARG A 293 12.08 -0.22 18.88
N ALA A 294 11.44 -0.19 20.05
CA ALA A 294 11.67 -1.20 21.09
C ALA A 294 11.12 -2.58 20.70
N VAL A 295 10.04 -2.64 19.90
CA VAL A 295 9.27 -3.88 19.67
C VAL A 295 9.40 -4.46 18.26
N TRP A 296 10.03 -3.78 17.30
CA TRP A 296 10.08 -4.27 15.91
C TRP A 296 10.83 -5.59 15.73
N ARG A 297 11.83 -5.88 16.57
CA ARG A 297 12.58 -7.15 16.49
C ARG A 297 11.74 -8.35 16.92
N GLU A 298 10.86 -8.17 17.90
CA GLU A 298 9.92 -9.20 18.34
C GLU A 298 8.90 -9.50 17.23
N SER A 299 8.32 -8.46 16.63
CA SER A 299 7.37 -8.65 15.53
C SER A 299 8.03 -9.27 14.29
N TRP A 300 9.31 -8.98 14.03
CA TRP A 300 10.10 -9.70 13.03
C TRP A 300 10.29 -11.19 13.37
N ALA A 301 10.61 -11.53 14.62
CA ALA A 301 10.81 -12.92 15.04
C ALA A 301 9.56 -13.78 14.77
N ALA A 302 8.36 -13.21 14.98
CA ALA A 302 7.09 -13.86 14.63
C ALA A 302 6.96 -14.12 13.12
N VAL A 303 7.37 -13.17 12.27
CA VAL A 303 7.40 -13.34 10.80
C VAL A 303 8.35 -14.47 10.41
N ASP A 304 9.56 -14.49 10.95
CA ASP A 304 10.58 -15.48 10.61
C ASP A 304 10.16 -16.90 11.02
N ALA A 305 9.58 -17.04 12.21
CA ALA A 305 9.02 -18.31 12.68
C ALA A 305 7.87 -18.80 11.78
N ALA A 306 6.93 -17.91 11.44
CA ALA A 306 5.80 -18.25 10.58
C ALA A 306 6.24 -18.67 9.17
N ALA A 307 7.27 -17.99 8.62
CA ALA A 307 7.82 -18.33 7.30
C ALA A 307 8.54 -19.69 7.32
N LYS A 308 9.38 -19.96 8.33
CA LYS A 308 10.07 -21.26 8.49
C LYS A 308 9.10 -22.44 8.61
N ALA A 309 7.97 -22.24 9.31
CA ALA A 309 6.94 -23.26 9.46
C ALA A 309 6.26 -23.68 8.14
N LEU A 310 6.45 -22.93 7.04
CA LEU A 310 5.95 -23.33 5.72
C LEU A 310 6.71 -24.53 5.14
N HIS A 311 7.98 -24.70 5.54
CA HIS A 311 8.89 -25.74 5.05
C HIS A 311 9.05 -26.92 6.01
N ALA A 312 8.49 -26.85 7.22
CA ALA A 312 8.46 -27.91 8.22
C ALA A 312 7.25 -28.85 8.06
#